data_AF-A0A7H8MCG8-F1
#
_entry.id   AF-A0A7H8MCG8-F1
#
_cell.length_a   1.000
_cell.length_b   1.000
_cell.length_c   1.000
_cell.angle_alpha   90.00
_cell.angle_beta   90.00
_cell.angle_gamma   90.00
#
_symmetry.space_group_name_H-M   'P 1'
#
loop_
_entity.id
_entity.type
_entity.pdbx_description
1 polymer ?
#
loop_
_entity_poly.entity_id
_entity_poly.type
_entity_poly.pdbx_seq_one_letter_code
_entity_poly.pdbx_strand_id
1 'polypeptide(L)'
;MTALIALMFVLAACCLLLACVDQRKLYWKTGAWQYRNPEANEPSDTAFAVHRASLLIGAVMLLVMGFILKGADNSRYYSTAQVRSVAYAAASELDRGSRTGLGSSYRAGSDVFDAVQEEGNGNVRVRRAGSGKYELTNRKGKNPVCLTVTVDNKLRLGGSDPWSHSISTSVDEGTC
;
A
#
# COMPACT_ATOMS: atom_id res chain seq x y z
N MET A 1 -4.85 0.28 -11.17
CA MET A 1 -3.85 -0.76 -10.82
C MET A 1 -4.46 -2.15 -10.83
N THR A 2 -5.62 -2.37 -10.20
CA THR A 2 -6.32 -3.66 -10.22
C THR A 2 -6.59 -4.24 -11.62
N ALA A 3 -7.08 -3.43 -12.56
CA ALA A 3 -7.32 -3.88 -13.95
C ALA A 3 -6.02 -4.34 -14.65
N LEU A 4 -4.92 -3.63 -14.42
CA LEU A 4 -3.61 -3.98 -14.97
C LEU A 4 -3.08 -5.29 -14.35
N ILE A 5 -3.21 -5.47 -13.03
CA ILE A 5 -2.86 -6.72 -12.35
C ILE A 5 -3.67 -7.89 -12.92
N ALA A 6 -4.98 -7.73 -13.10
CA ALA A 6 -5.85 -8.75 -13.69
C ALA A 6 -5.43 -9.09 -15.12
N LEU A 7 -5.13 -8.08 -15.95
CA LEU A 7 -4.65 -8.28 -17.32
C LEU A 7 -3.36 -9.13 -17.35
N MET A 8 -2.41 -8.88 -16.44
CA MET A 8 -1.17 -9.66 -16.38
C MET A 8 -1.42 -11.14 -16.08
N PHE A 9 -2.31 -11.44 -15.13
CA PHE A 9 -2.67 -12.83 -14.82
C PHE A 9 -3.40 -13.52 -15.98
N VAL A 10 -4.29 -12.79 -16.68
CA VAL A 10 -4.98 -13.32 -17.87
C VAL A 10 -3.97 -13.61 -18.98
N LEU A 11 -3.05 -12.69 -19.27
CA LEU A 11 -2.00 -12.91 -20.27
C LEU A 11 -1.08 -14.07 -19.91
N ALA A 12 -0.69 -14.20 -18.63
CA ALA A 12 0.08 -15.34 -18.16
C ALA A 12 -0.65 -16.66 -18.37
N ALA A 13 -1.95 -16.72 -18.05
CA ALA A 13 -2.78 -17.90 -18.29
C ALA A 13 -2.88 -18.23 -19.79
N CYS A 14 -3.09 -17.23 -20.65
CA CYS A 14 -3.07 -17.42 -22.10
C CYS A 14 -1.74 -17.99 -22.59
N CYS A 15 -0.60 -17.46 -22.14
CA CYS A 15 0.72 -17.98 -22.49
C CYS A 15 0.91 -19.45 -22.07
N LEU A 16 0.46 -19.81 -20.86
CA LEU A 16 0.52 -21.20 -20.36
C LEU A 16 -0.36 -22.13 -21.21
N LEU A 17 -1.59 -21.70 -21.53
CA LEU A 17 -2.48 -22.47 -22.39
C LEU A 17 -1.87 -22.68 -23.77
N LEU A 18 -1.29 -21.63 -24.38
CA LEU A 18 -0.62 -21.74 -25.67
C LEU A 18 0.61 -22.64 -25.62
N ALA A 19 1.36 -22.66 -24.51
CA ALA A 19 2.50 -23.55 -24.34
C ALA A 19 2.08 -25.04 -24.30
N CYS A 20 0.92 -25.35 -23.71
CA CYS A 20 0.36 -26.70 -23.65
C CYS A 20 -0.21 -27.19 -25.00
N VAL A 21 -0.57 -26.27 -25.90
CA VAL A 21 -1.08 -26.64 -27.23
C VAL A 21 0.06 -27.14 -28.13
N ASP A 22 -0.30 -28.03 -29.06
CA ASP A 22 0.57 -28.49 -30.13
C ASP A 22 1.00 -27.31 -31.02
N GLN A 23 2.28 -26.93 -30.95
CA GLN A 23 2.81 -25.76 -31.65
C GLN A 23 2.75 -25.92 -33.18
N ARG A 24 2.89 -27.15 -33.66
CA ARG A 24 2.76 -27.46 -35.09
C ARG A 24 1.34 -27.18 -35.56
N LYS A 25 0.32 -27.62 -34.82
CA LYS A 25 -1.08 -27.27 -35.11
C LYS A 25 -1.35 -25.78 -35.01
N LEU A 26 -0.69 -25.10 -34.06
CA LEU A 26 -0.81 -23.65 -33.90
C LEU A 26 -0.31 -22.93 -35.16
N TYR A 27 0.91 -23.27 -35.62
CA TYR A 27 1.49 -22.74 -36.85
C TYR A 27 0.56 -22.91 -38.05
N TRP A 28 0.04 -24.12 -38.26
CA TRP A 28 -0.87 -24.41 -39.38
C TRP A 28 -2.17 -23.61 -39.32
N LYS A 29 -2.67 -23.27 -38.13
CA LYS A 29 -3.89 -22.46 -37.98
C LYS A 29 -3.66 -20.96 -38.05
N THR A 30 -2.53 -20.46 -37.55
CA THR A 30 -2.34 -19.00 -37.35
C THR A 30 -1.28 -18.38 -38.23
N GLY A 31 -0.28 -19.14 -38.68
CA GLY A 31 0.89 -18.62 -39.40
C GLY A 31 1.05 -19.14 -40.82
N ALA A 32 0.62 -20.38 -41.09
CA ALA A 32 0.83 -21.02 -42.40
C ALA A 32 0.23 -20.23 -43.57
N TRP A 33 -0.90 -19.56 -43.37
CA TRP A 33 -1.57 -18.75 -44.41
C TRP A 33 -0.72 -17.57 -44.91
N GLN A 34 0.29 -17.13 -44.14
CA GLN A 34 1.15 -16.01 -44.51
C GLN A 34 2.17 -16.38 -45.59
N TYR A 35 2.43 -17.68 -45.77
CA TYR A 35 3.45 -18.17 -46.70
C TYR A 35 2.82 -18.74 -47.98
N ARG A 36 3.40 -18.39 -49.13
CA ARG A 36 2.99 -18.93 -50.43
C ARG A 36 3.20 -20.45 -50.54
N ASN A 37 4.18 -20.98 -49.82
CA ASN A 37 4.41 -22.42 -49.64
C ASN A 37 4.63 -22.71 -48.13
N PRO A 38 3.58 -23.07 -47.38
CA PRO A 38 3.68 -23.27 -45.94
C PRO A 38 4.46 -24.53 -45.54
N GLU A 39 4.45 -25.59 -46.37
CA GLU A 39 5.18 -26.83 -46.09
C GLU A 39 6.69 -26.62 -46.12
N ALA A 40 7.17 -25.79 -47.05
CA ALA A 40 8.60 -25.47 -47.17
C ALA A 40 9.11 -24.54 -46.07
N ASN A 41 8.22 -23.85 -45.36
CA ASN A 41 8.56 -22.89 -44.31
C ASN A 41 8.04 -23.31 -42.93
N GLU A 42 7.78 -24.60 -42.74
CA GLU A 42 7.41 -25.13 -41.44
C GLU A 42 8.61 -25.03 -40.47
N PRO A 43 8.42 -24.46 -39.27
CA PRO A 43 9.48 -24.41 -38.26
C PRO A 43 9.99 -25.81 -37.90
N SER A 44 11.29 -25.91 -37.61
CA SER A 44 11.88 -27.14 -37.11
C SER A 44 11.32 -27.53 -35.73
N ASP A 45 11.44 -28.82 -35.36
CA ASP A 45 11.05 -29.30 -34.02
C ASP A 45 11.76 -28.53 -32.90
N THR A 46 13.02 -28.14 -33.11
CA THR A 46 13.78 -27.29 -32.19
C THR A 46 13.20 -25.89 -32.06
N ALA A 47 12.72 -25.29 -33.15
CA ALA A 47 12.06 -23.99 -33.12
C ALA A 47 10.74 -24.06 -32.34
N PHE A 48 9.95 -25.13 -32.51
CA PHE A 48 8.75 -25.35 -31.72
C PHE A 48 9.05 -25.54 -30.22
N ALA A 49 10.14 -26.24 -29.86
CA ALA A 49 10.58 -26.36 -28.48
C ALA A 49 10.98 -25.00 -27.88
N VAL A 50 11.69 -24.16 -28.64
CA VAL A 50 12.06 -22.79 -28.23
C VAL A 50 10.81 -21.91 -28.05
N HIS A 51 9.82 -22.02 -28.94
CA HIS A 51 8.54 -21.30 -28.78
C HIS A 51 7.78 -21.71 -27.52
N ARG A 52 7.74 -23.00 -27.19
CA ARG A 52 7.16 -23.45 -25.91
C ARG A 52 7.94 -22.89 -24.73
N ALA A 53 9.27 -22.98 -24.77
CA ALA A 53 10.12 -22.47 -23.69
C ALA A 53 9.93 -20.96 -23.48
N SER A 54 9.87 -20.18 -24.56
CA SER A 54 9.66 -18.73 -24.48
C SER A 54 8.28 -18.36 -23.93
N LEU A 55 7.23 -19.09 -24.31
CA LEU A 55 5.88 -18.90 -23.74
C LEU A 55 5.85 -19.21 -22.24
N LEU A 56 6.53 -20.28 -21.80
CA LEU A 56 6.63 -20.64 -20.38
C LEU A 56 7.41 -19.58 -19.59
N ILE A 57 8.57 -19.16 -20.10
CA ILE A 57 9.39 -18.11 -19.47
C ILE A 57 8.61 -16.80 -19.40
N GLY A 58 7.93 -16.42 -20.47
CA GLY A 58 7.08 -15.23 -20.53
C GLY A 58 5.94 -15.28 -19.51
N ALA A 59 5.26 -16.44 -19.39
CA ALA A 59 4.22 -16.64 -18.37
C ALA A 59 4.77 -16.47 -16.95
N VAL A 60 5.92 -17.05 -16.64
CA VAL A 60 6.57 -16.90 -15.32
C VAL A 60 6.90 -15.45 -15.03
N MET A 61 7.49 -14.71 -15.99
CA MET A 61 7.77 -13.28 -15.81
C MET A 61 6.50 -12.47 -15.56
N LEU A 62 5.43 -12.73 -16.31
CA LEU A 62 4.13 -12.05 -16.13
C LEU A 62 3.54 -12.33 -14.74
N LEU A 63 3.63 -13.57 -14.26
CA LEU A 63 3.19 -13.93 -12.91
C LEU A 63 4.00 -13.18 -11.85
N VAL A 64 5.33 -13.21 -11.93
CA VAL A 64 6.22 -12.51 -10.98
C VAL A 64 5.89 -11.03 -10.93
N MET A 65 5.78 -10.37 -12.09
CA MET A 65 5.43 -8.95 -12.14
C MET A 65 4.02 -8.68 -11.60
N GLY A 66 3.05 -9.53 -11.90
CA GLY A 66 1.69 -9.46 -11.36
C GLY A 66 1.67 -9.56 -9.83
N PHE A 67 2.48 -10.46 -9.25
CA PHE A 67 2.64 -10.58 -7.80
C PHE A 67 3.31 -9.36 -7.17
N ILE A 68 4.36 -8.82 -7.79
CA ILE A 68 5.03 -7.59 -7.31
C ILE A 68 4.04 -6.42 -7.28
N LEU A 69 3.28 -6.22 -8.36
CA LEU A 69 2.29 -5.16 -8.45
C LEU A 69 1.13 -5.35 -7.47
N LYS A 70 0.69 -6.60 -7.24
CA LYS A 70 -0.29 -6.93 -6.20
C LYS A 70 0.25 -6.62 -4.81
N GLY A 71 1.51 -6.93 -4.52
CA GLY A 71 2.16 -6.58 -3.26
C GLY A 71 2.22 -5.07 -3.04
N ALA A 72 2.57 -4.32 -4.08
CA ALA A 72 2.61 -2.86 -4.05
C ALA A 72 1.21 -2.20 -3.95
N ASP A 73 0.14 -2.86 -4.42
CA ASP A 73 -1.23 -2.40 -4.20
C ASP A 73 -1.71 -2.76 -2.78
N ASN A 74 -1.38 -3.95 -2.28
CA ASN A 74 -1.71 -4.41 -0.93
C ASN A 74 -1.02 -3.58 0.16
N SER A 75 0.22 -3.13 -0.03
CA SER A 75 0.88 -2.23 0.93
C SER A 75 0.15 -0.89 1.10
N ARG A 76 -0.74 -0.52 0.17
CA ARG A 76 -1.63 0.65 0.30
C ARG A 76 -2.90 0.35 1.11
N TYR A 77 -3.18 -0.91 1.42
CA TYR A 77 -4.28 -1.32 2.29
C TYR A 77 -3.75 -1.54 3.71
N TYR A 78 -3.61 -0.45 4.47
CA TYR A 78 -3.42 -0.59 5.91
C TYR A 78 -4.69 -1.19 6.54
N SER A 79 -4.54 -2.30 7.26
CA SER A 79 -5.61 -2.90 8.06
C SER A 79 -5.91 -2.02 9.29
N THR A 80 -7.05 -2.23 9.96
CA THR A 80 -7.38 -1.53 11.22
C THR A 80 -6.26 -1.66 12.24
N ALA A 81 -5.68 -2.85 12.39
CA ALA A 81 -4.56 -3.11 13.30
C ALA A 81 -3.32 -2.26 12.96
N GLN A 82 -3.02 -2.05 11.67
CA GLN A 82 -1.86 -1.25 11.25
C GLN A 82 -2.11 0.26 11.39
N VAL A 83 -3.32 0.74 11.09
CA VAL A 83 -3.68 2.14 11.37
C VAL A 83 -3.61 2.39 12.88
N ARG A 84 -4.09 1.43 13.68
CA ARG A 84 -4.03 1.49 15.14
C ARG A 84 -2.61 1.46 15.68
N SER A 85 -1.72 0.63 15.14
CA SER A 85 -0.31 0.62 15.57
C SER A 85 0.37 1.95 15.29
N VAL A 86 0.10 2.57 14.13
CA VAL A 86 0.58 3.93 13.83
C VAL A 86 -0.02 4.96 14.79
N ALA A 87 -1.31 4.85 15.11
CA ALA A 87 -1.95 5.72 16.09
C ALA A 87 -1.31 5.63 17.48
N TYR A 88 -0.99 4.42 17.94
CA TYR A 88 -0.29 4.22 19.22
C TYR A 88 1.16 4.69 19.20
N ALA A 89 1.89 4.47 18.10
CA ALA A 89 3.24 4.98 17.95
C ALA A 89 3.27 6.51 18.00
N ALA A 90 2.37 7.14 17.24
CA ALA A 90 2.19 8.60 17.26
C ALA A 90 1.77 9.11 18.65
N ALA A 91 0.83 8.44 19.32
CA ALA A 91 0.42 8.75 20.69
C ALA A 91 1.60 8.67 21.68
N SER A 92 2.40 7.60 21.60
CA SER A 92 3.58 7.43 22.45
C SER A 92 4.67 8.47 22.19
N GLU A 93 4.83 8.90 20.95
CA GLU A 93 5.78 9.97 20.59
C GLU A 93 5.29 11.33 21.10
N LEU A 94 3.99 11.60 21.04
CA LEU A 94 3.38 12.80 21.61
C LEU A 94 3.51 12.84 23.14
N ASP A 95 3.36 11.69 23.82
CA ASP A 95 3.56 11.58 25.27
C ASP A 95 5.04 11.79 25.66
N ARG A 96 5.98 11.20 24.90
CA ARG A 96 7.44 11.37 25.10
C ARG A 96 7.92 12.77 24.76
N GLY A 97 7.35 13.35 23.71
CA GLY A 97 7.65 14.65 23.12
C GLY A 97 7.13 15.83 23.92
N SER A 98 7.00 15.70 25.24
CA SER A 98 6.80 16.77 26.22
C SER A 98 7.98 17.76 26.23
N ARG A 99 8.34 18.29 25.05
CA ARG A 99 9.23 19.43 24.87
C ARG A 99 8.52 20.64 25.46
N THR A 100 9.29 21.43 26.17
CA THR A 100 8.99 22.70 26.86
C THR A 100 8.38 23.82 25.99
N GLY A 101 7.82 23.50 24.81
CA GLY A 101 7.28 24.44 23.83
C GLY A 101 5.88 24.09 23.29
N LEU A 102 5.18 23.10 23.84
CA LEU A 102 3.78 22.79 23.51
C LEU A 102 2.81 23.73 24.28
N GLY A 103 3.03 25.05 24.16
CA GLY A 103 2.26 26.07 24.87
C GLY A 103 0.91 26.42 24.24
N SER A 104 0.42 25.66 23.26
CA SER A 104 -0.80 26.01 22.52
C SER A 104 -1.45 24.80 21.84
N SER A 105 -2.77 24.69 21.98
CA SER A 105 -3.63 23.70 21.30
C SER A 105 -3.54 23.77 19.77
N TYR A 106 -3.00 24.85 19.20
CA TYR A 106 -2.70 24.97 17.78
C TYR A 106 -1.43 24.21 17.37
N ARG A 107 -0.39 24.19 18.21
CA ARG A 107 0.89 23.54 17.89
C ARG A 107 0.76 22.01 17.97
N ALA A 108 0.00 21.53 18.95
CA ALA A 108 -0.39 20.12 19.09
C ALA A 108 -1.04 19.53 17.83
N GLY A 109 -1.67 20.37 16.99
CA GLY A 109 -2.15 19.93 15.68
C GLY A 109 -1.02 19.51 14.76
N SER A 110 -0.03 20.37 14.53
CA SER A 110 1.11 20.08 13.64
C SER A 110 1.87 18.84 14.10
N ASP A 111 2.14 18.74 15.39
CA ASP A 111 2.93 17.64 15.95
C ASP A 111 2.23 16.28 15.77
N VAL A 112 0.88 16.25 15.80
CA VAL A 112 0.10 15.04 15.46
C VAL A 112 0.24 14.70 13.97
N PHE A 113 0.19 15.70 13.07
CA PHE A 113 0.39 15.45 11.64
C PHE A 113 1.80 14.91 11.35
N ASP A 114 2.81 15.49 11.99
CA ASP A 114 4.21 15.11 11.81
C ASP A 114 4.47 13.69 12.34
N ALA A 115 4.04 13.39 13.58
CA ALA A 115 4.18 12.06 14.18
C ALA A 115 3.48 10.96 13.37
N VAL A 116 2.26 11.22 12.87
CA VAL A 116 1.53 10.26 12.05
C VAL A 116 2.17 10.10 10.66
N GLN A 117 2.77 11.16 10.11
CA GLN A 117 3.42 11.10 8.81
C GLN A 117 4.74 10.32 8.87
N GLU A 118 5.51 10.51 9.94
CA GLU A 118 6.76 9.78 10.22
C GLU A 118 6.49 8.30 10.45
N GLU A 119 5.58 7.95 11.36
CA GLU A 119 5.24 6.56 11.71
C GLU A 119 4.42 5.84 10.61
N GLY A 120 3.54 6.57 9.94
CA GLY A 120 2.67 6.03 8.91
C GLY A 120 3.32 5.88 7.53
N ASN A 121 4.56 6.37 7.35
CA ASN A 121 5.30 6.40 6.09
C ASN A 121 4.42 6.87 4.89
N GLY A 122 3.58 7.87 5.13
CA GLY A 122 2.63 8.43 4.14
C GLY A 122 1.45 7.54 3.72
N ASN A 123 1.21 6.40 4.39
CA ASN A 123 0.10 5.48 4.11
C ASN A 123 -1.14 5.73 4.99
N VAL A 124 -0.96 6.45 6.09
CA VAL A 124 -2.03 6.89 6.99
C VAL A 124 -2.39 8.35 6.68
N ARG A 125 -3.68 8.62 6.56
CA ARG A 125 -4.23 9.96 6.44
C ARG A 125 -4.83 10.34 7.78
N VAL A 126 -4.48 11.53 8.25
CA VAL A 126 -5.08 12.10 9.45
C VAL A 126 -6.00 13.26 9.07
N ARG A 127 -7.17 13.31 9.69
CA ARG A 127 -8.16 14.38 9.56
C ARG A 127 -8.54 14.89 10.94
N ARG A 128 -8.69 16.20 11.09
CA ARG A 128 -9.16 16.79 12.34
C ARG A 128 -10.67 16.62 12.44
N ALA A 129 -11.15 15.98 13.50
CA ALA A 129 -12.58 15.75 13.75
C ALA A 129 -13.21 16.74 14.73
N GLY A 130 -12.39 17.59 15.38
CA GLY A 130 -12.83 18.63 16.31
C GLY A 130 -12.25 18.46 17.71
N SER A 131 -12.19 19.53 18.51
CA SER A 131 -11.82 19.52 19.95
C SER A 131 -10.67 18.57 20.37
N GLY A 132 -9.55 18.57 19.63
CA GLY A 132 -8.39 17.70 19.95
C GLY A 132 -8.51 16.25 19.46
N LYS A 133 -9.54 15.90 18.70
CA LYS A 133 -9.73 14.59 18.06
C LYS A 133 -9.23 14.59 16.63
N TYR A 134 -8.54 13.51 16.28
CA TYR A 134 -7.92 13.26 15.00
C TYR A 134 -8.33 11.88 14.51
N GLU A 135 -8.98 11.82 13.36
CA GLU A 135 -9.34 10.56 12.71
C GLU A 135 -8.19 10.13 11.80
N LEU A 136 -7.61 8.97 12.10
CA LEU A 136 -6.60 8.32 11.28
C LEU A 136 -7.28 7.26 10.42
N THR A 137 -7.02 7.27 9.13
CA THR A 137 -7.54 6.30 8.16
C THR A 137 -6.43 5.85 7.25
N ASN A 138 -6.60 4.72 6.56
CA ASN A 138 -5.71 4.40 5.45
C ASN A 138 -5.91 5.38 4.28
N ARG A 139 -5.03 5.34 3.27
CA ARG A 139 -5.13 6.19 2.06
C ARG A 139 -6.48 6.15 1.34
N LYS A 140 -7.27 5.09 1.50
CA LYS A 140 -8.60 4.94 0.90
C LYS A 140 -9.74 5.47 1.79
N GLY A 141 -9.42 6.06 2.94
CA GLY A 141 -10.41 6.54 3.91
C GLY A 141 -11.15 5.41 4.63
N LYS A 142 -10.56 4.20 4.67
CA LYS A 142 -11.12 3.04 5.37
C LYS A 142 -10.34 2.80 6.66
N ASN A 143 -10.95 2.01 7.55
CA ASN A 143 -10.38 1.61 8.85
C ASN A 143 -10.10 2.84 9.75
N PRO A 144 -11.14 3.60 10.13
CA PRO A 144 -10.97 4.77 10.97
C PRO A 144 -10.54 4.36 12.38
N VAL A 145 -9.60 5.13 12.92
CA VAL A 145 -9.13 5.08 14.30
C VAL A 145 -9.17 6.50 14.83
N CYS A 146 -9.76 6.70 16.00
CA CYS A 146 -9.86 8.00 16.63
C CYS A 146 -8.71 8.20 17.62
N LEU A 147 -7.84 9.17 17.35
CA LEU A 147 -6.81 9.64 18.27
C LEU A 147 -7.31 10.92 18.95
N THR A 148 -7.50 10.87 20.27
CA THR A 148 -7.85 12.04 21.07
C THR A 148 -6.61 12.55 21.79
N VAL A 149 -6.33 13.85 21.65
CA VAL A 149 -5.23 14.54 22.31
C VAL A 149 -5.82 15.59 23.25
N THR A 150 -5.60 15.41 24.55
CA THR A 150 -6.03 16.34 25.59
C THR A 150 -4.79 17.04 26.14
N VAL A 151 -4.82 18.37 26.14
CA VAL A 151 -3.74 19.20 26.71
C VAL A 151 -4.25 19.84 27.99
N ASP A 152 -3.75 19.36 29.12
CA ASP A 152 -4.05 19.91 30.43
C ASP A 152 -3.03 21.00 30.79
N ASN A 153 -3.52 22.22 30.93
CA ASN A 153 -2.70 23.36 31.33
C ASN A 153 -2.75 23.49 32.86
N LYS A 154 -1.62 23.25 33.53
CA LYS A 154 -1.48 23.46 34.98
C LYS A 154 -0.64 24.70 35.24
N LEU A 155 -1.30 25.75 35.72
CA LEU A 155 -0.63 26.94 36.23
C LEU A 155 -0.09 26.64 37.64
N ARG A 156 1.22 26.71 37.83
CA ARG A 156 1.86 26.60 39.14
C ARG A 156 2.49 27.94 39.50
N LEU A 157 1.78 28.69 40.35
CA LEU A 157 2.30 29.94 40.90
C LEU A 157 3.33 29.60 42.00
N GLY A 158 4.62 29.90 41.75
CA GLY A 158 5.69 29.78 42.75
C GLY A 158 6.90 28.89 42.40
N GLY A 159 7.01 28.39 41.16
CA GLY A 159 8.18 27.64 40.67
C GLY A 159 8.97 28.39 39.58
N SER A 160 10.14 27.87 39.21
CA SER A 160 10.98 28.43 38.13
C SER A 160 10.31 28.39 36.74
N ASP A 161 9.38 27.45 36.54
CA ASP A 161 8.51 27.36 35.37
C ASP A 161 7.03 27.55 35.79
N PRO A 162 6.45 28.75 35.57
CA PRO A 162 5.08 29.05 36.01
C PRO A 162 4.00 28.28 35.24
N TRP A 163 4.35 27.78 34.05
CA TRP A 163 3.46 27.14 33.10
C TRP A 163 3.93 25.70 32.88
N SER A 164 3.13 24.74 33.36
CA SER A 164 3.33 23.31 33.08
C SER A 164 2.15 22.80 32.28
N HIS A 165 2.42 21.96 31.29
CA HIS A 165 1.40 21.34 30.45
C HIS A 165 1.60 19.83 30.52
N SER A 166 0.53 19.08 30.71
CA SER A 166 0.54 17.61 30.54
C SER A 166 -0.32 17.26 29.34
N ILE A 167 0.22 16.43 28.46
CA ILE A 167 -0.50 15.90 27.31
C ILE A 167 -0.94 14.49 27.67
N SER A 168 -2.19 14.16 27.39
CA SER A 168 -2.68 12.80 27.43
C SER A 168 -3.28 12.45 26.08
N THR A 169 -2.96 11.26 25.61
CA THR A 169 -3.43 10.73 24.33
C THR A 169 -4.29 9.47 24.57
N SER A 170 -5.38 9.33 23.84
CA SER A 170 -6.20 8.11 23.82
C SER A 170 -6.45 7.66 22.39
N VAL A 171 -6.45 6.35 22.16
CA VAL A 171 -6.67 5.74 20.84
C VAL A 171 -7.87 4.81 20.91
N ASP A 172 -8.95 5.19 20.25
CA ASP A 172 -10.21 4.46 20.18
C ASP A 172 -10.43 3.92 18.77
N GLU A 173 -10.98 2.71 18.66
CA GLU A 173 -11.34 2.15 17.35
C GLU A 173 -12.63 2.79 16.82
N GLY A 174 -12.65 3.13 15.53
CA GLY A 174 -13.82 3.74 14.89
C GLY A 174 -13.60 5.21 14.51
N THR A 175 -14.67 5.82 14.02
CA THR A 175 -14.69 7.24 13.64
C THR A 175 -14.68 8.13 14.87
N CYS A 176 -14.03 9.29 14.73
CA CYS A 176 -14.28 10.42 15.62
C CYS A 176 -15.57 11.15 15.17
#